data_AF-A0AAF0ZVE1-F1
#
_entry.id   AF-A0AAF0ZVE1-F1
#
_cell.length_a   1.000
_cell.length_b   1.000
_cell.length_c   1.000
_cell.angle_alpha   90.00
_cell.angle_beta   90.00
_cell.angle_gamma   90.00
#
_symmetry.space_group_name_H-M   'P 1'
#
loop_
_entity.id
_entity.type
_entity.pdbx_description
1 polymer ?
#
loop_
_entity_poly.entity_id
_entity_poly.type
_entity_poly.pdbx_seq_one_letter_code
_entity_poly.pdbx_strand_id
1 'polypeptide(L)'
;MSAFLSQYNMKDLLVDLMLHYGGKWITKSLLVYDKKYVSTRRDTSADLLDYDKIVKEYTKNLGSVLVKQILVKGTSGKFYLLEGSEGIKTLQCLLNEQFKVVYFFDVDDFEETVSAPNIIHHSEAYLVECEYGTDAETESDDD
;
A
#
# COMPACT_ATOMS: atom_id res chain seq x y z
N MET A 1 -23.31 -6.42 -27.94
CA MET A 1 -22.56 -5.22 -27.50
C MET A 1 -21.43 -5.71 -26.61
N SER A 2 -20.21 -5.62 -27.13
CA SER A 2 -18.99 -6.06 -26.45
C SER A 2 -18.67 -5.04 -25.36
N ALA A 3 -18.92 -5.38 -24.09
CA ALA A 3 -18.37 -4.61 -22.98
C ALA A 3 -16.91 -5.06 -22.84
N PHE A 4 -16.03 -4.29 -23.48
CA PHE A 4 -14.60 -4.29 -23.19
C PHE A 4 -14.44 -4.11 -21.68
N LEU A 5 -14.16 -5.20 -20.96
CA LEU A 5 -13.35 -5.11 -19.76
C LEU A 5 -11.99 -4.62 -20.25
N SER A 6 -11.82 -3.29 -20.28
CA SER A 6 -10.51 -2.69 -20.36
C SER A 6 -9.71 -3.32 -19.24
N GLN A 7 -8.79 -4.21 -19.62
CA GLN A 7 -7.67 -4.61 -18.81
C GLN A 7 -7.02 -3.27 -18.42
N TYR A 8 -7.34 -2.77 -17.23
CA TYR A 8 -6.78 -1.52 -16.70
C TYR A 8 -5.28 -1.62 -16.90
N ASN A 9 -4.77 -0.81 -17.83
CA ASN A 9 -3.39 -0.89 -18.24
C ASN A 9 -2.58 -0.29 -17.09
N MET A 10 -2.15 -1.13 -16.14
CA MET A 10 -1.32 -0.71 -15.00
C MET A 10 -0.04 0.04 -15.42
N LYS A 11 0.31 -0.01 -16.72
CA LYS A 11 1.42 0.71 -17.35
C LYS A 11 1.34 2.24 -17.24
N ASP A 12 0.15 2.79 -16.99
CA ASP A 12 -0.03 4.25 -16.87
C ASP A 12 -0.38 4.69 -15.44
N LEU A 13 -0.45 3.74 -14.49
CA LEU A 13 -0.77 4.07 -13.10
C LEU A 13 0.47 4.61 -12.39
N LEU A 14 0.40 5.88 -12.02
CA LEU A 14 1.41 6.54 -11.19
C LEU A 14 1.01 6.46 -9.72
N VAL A 15 1.95 6.04 -8.88
CA VAL A 15 1.76 5.89 -7.44
C VAL A 15 2.82 6.64 -6.65
N ASP A 16 2.41 7.11 -5.47
CA ASP A 16 3.29 7.73 -4.49
C ASP A 16 3.76 6.69 -3.49
N LEU A 17 5.07 6.54 -3.33
CA LEU A 17 5.69 5.66 -2.35
C LEU A 17 6.10 6.47 -1.13
N MET A 18 5.62 6.06 0.03
CA MET A 18 5.93 6.63 1.34
C MET A 18 6.77 5.62 2.12
N LEU A 19 8.08 5.81 2.14
CA LEU A 19 9.02 4.93 2.83
C LEU A 19 9.23 5.45 4.25
N HIS A 20 8.67 4.76 5.24
CA HIS A 20 8.83 5.04 6.65
C HIS A 20 10.08 4.36 7.19
N TYR A 21 10.93 5.11 7.91
CA TYR A 21 12.20 4.60 8.44
C TYR A 21 12.59 5.28 9.76
N GLY A 22 13.50 4.63 10.48
CA GLY A 22 14.07 5.12 11.75
C GLY A 22 13.08 5.21 12.91
N GLY A 23 11.87 4.70 12.74
CA GLY A 23 10.85 4.53 13.78
C GLY A 23 11.05 3.26 14.59
N LYS A 24 10.01 2.84 15.31
CA LYS A 24 10.04 1.63 16.14
C LYS A 24 8.76 0.82 16.02
N TRP A 25 8.90 -0.50 15.93
CA TRP A 25 7.77 -1.42 16.00
C TRP A 25 7.27 -1.65 17.43
N ILE A 26 5.96 -1.59 17.62
CA ILE A 26 5.25 -1.91 18.86
C ILE A 26 4.37 -3.12 18.57
N THR A 27 4.64 -4.25 19.24
CA THR A 27 4.05 -5.57 18.93
C THR A 27 3.20 -6.18 20.05
N LYS A 28 3.18 -5.58 21.25
CA LYS A 28 2.58 -6.17 22.46
C LYS A 28 1.05 -6.29 22.46
N SER A 29 0.32 -5.61 21.56
CA SER A 29 -1.15 -5.65 21.53
C SER A 29 -1.70 -5.49 20.12
N LEU A 30 -1.44 -4.34 19.52
CA LEU A 30 -1.69 -4.05 18.12
C LEU A 30 -0.35 -3.81 17.45
N LEU A 31 -0.19 -4.33 16.23
CA LEU A 31 0.99 -4.04 15.44
C LEU A 31 0.94 -2.58 14.99
N VAL A 32 1.81 -1.76 15.57
CA VAL A 32 1.91 -0.33 15.29
C VAL A 32 3.35 0.04 15.01
N TYR A 33 3.54 0.97 14.07
CA TYR A 33 4.83 1.60 13.83
C TYR A 33 4.82 3.03 14.38
N ASP A 34 5.67 3.29 15.36
CA ASP A 34 5.92 4.64 15.87
C ASP A 34 6.84 5.37 14.88
N LYS A 35 6.23 6.23 14.06
CA LYS A 35 6.87 6.85 12.89
C LYS A 35 7.86 7.93 13.30
N LYS A 36 9.05 7.90 12.71
CA LYS A 36 10.05 8.97 12.87
C LYS A 36 10.25 9.79 11.60
N TYR A 37 10.68 9.14 10.52
CA TYR A 37 10.96 9.80 9.25
C TYR A 37 10.15 9.17 8.10
N VAL A 38 9.93 9.97 7.05
CA VAL A 38 9.26 9.55 5.82
C VAL A 38 10.03 10.09 4.62
N SER A 39 10.43 9.20 3.72
CA SER A 39 10.93 9.57 2.39
C SER A 39 9.82 9.36 1.37
N THR A 40 9.57 10.36 0.54
CA THR A 40 8.55 10.27 -0.51
C THR A 40 9.21 10.11 -1.88
N ARG A 41 8.67 9.18 -2.68
CA ARG A 41 8.93 9.05 -4.12
C ARG A 41 7.59 9.19 -4.83
N ARG A 42 7.39 10.32 -5.52
CA ARG A 42 6.12 10.60 -6.21
C ARG A 42 6.13 10.07 -7.62
N ASP A 43 4.93 9.94 -8.17
CA ASP A 43 4.69 9.67 -9.60
C ASP A 43 5.50 8.47 -10.11
N THR A 44 5.63 7.43 -9.28
CA THR A 44 6.34 6.21 -9.63
C THR A 44 5.40 5.30 -10.41
N SER A 45 5.83 4.85 -11.59
CA SER A 45 5.03 3.91 -12.36
C SER A 45 4.86 2.60 -11.59
N ALA A 46 3.61 2.15 -11.42
CA ALA A 46 3.28 0.97 -10.62
C ALA A 46 3.96 -0.30 -11.15
N ASP A 47 4.10 -0.42 -12.48
CA ASP A 47 4.78 -1.53 -13.15
C ASP A 47 6.31 -1.56 -12.92
N LEU A 48 6.91 -0.44 -12.51
CA LEU A 48 8.34 -0.32 -12.22
C LEU A 48 8.69 -0.63 -10.75
N LEU A 49 7.68 -0.90 -9.91
CA LEU A 49 7.88 -1.38 -8.55
C LEU A 49 8.68 -2.69 -8.58
N ASP A 50 9.70 -2.73 -7.73
CA ASP A 50 10.63 -3.83 -7.65
C ASP A 50 11.12 -3.97 -6.20
N TYR A 51 11.11 -5.21 -5.70
CA TYR A 51 11.43 -5.49 -4.31
C TYR A 51 12.87 -5.08 -3.99
N ASP A 52 13.82 -5.45 -4.84
CA ASP A 52 15.24 -5.20 -4.63
C ASP A 52 15.56 -3.71 -4.70
N LYS A 53 14.88 -2.95 -5.58
CA LYS A 53 14.99 -1.47 -5.59
C LYS A 53 14.51 -0.86 -4.28
N ILE A 54 13.42 -1.35 -3.68
CA ILE A 54 12.92 -0.84 -2.40
C ILE A 54 13.92 -1.16 -1.27
N VAL A 55 14.41 -2.41 -1.19
CA VAL A 55 15.45 -2.80 -0.21
C VAL A 55 16.71 -1.95 -0.38
N LYS A 56 17.13 -1.72 -1.63
CA LYS A 56 18.28 -0.88 -1.96
C LYS A 56 18.08 0.57 -1.55
N GLU A 57 16.85 1.09 -1.66
CA GLU A 57 16.52 2.45 -1.23
C GLU A 57 16.71 2.61 0.28
N TYR A 58 16.21 1.66 1.07
CA TYR A 58 16.41 1.64 2.52
C TYR A 58 17.89 1.60 2.89
N THR A 59 18.64 0.66 2.28
CA THR A 59 20.04 0.43 2.63
C THR A 59 21.00 1.51 2.14
N LYS A 60 20.75 2.12 0.98
CA LYS A 60 21.67 3.13 0.41
C LYS A 60 21.32 4.56 0.79
N ASN A 61 20.02 4.86 0.94
CA ASN A 61 19.55 6.24 1.03
C ASN A 61 18.88 6.56 2.37
N LEU A 62 18.34 5.57 3.08
CA LEU A 62 17.57 5.79 4.32
C LEU A 62 18.30 5.32 5.59
N GLY A 63 19.51 4.79 5.43
CA GLY A 63 20.44 4.52 6.54
C GLY A 63 20.24 3.18 7.25
N SER A 64 19.35 2.31 6.76
CA SER A 64 19.22 0.94 7.28
C SER A 64 20.49 0.15 6.93
N VAL A 65 21.10 -0.52 7.91
CA VAL A 65 22.33 -1.30 7.63
C VAL A 65 21.99 -2.54 6.82
N LEU A 66 20.90 -3.22 7.21
CA LEU A 66 20.31 -4.34 6.51
C LEU A 66 18.80 -4.32 6.76
N VAL A 67 18.02 -4.67 5.73
CA VAL A 67 16.56 -4.78 5.83
C VAL A 67 16.21 -6.25 6.07
N LYS A 68 15.68 -6.57 7.25
CA LYS A 68 15.22 -7.91 7.62
C LYS A 68 13.85 -8.23 7.01
N GLN A 69 12.92 -7.27 7.06
CA GLN A 69 11.59 -7.40 6.46
C GLN A 69 11.14 -6.06 5.87
N ILE A 70 10.24 -6.14 4.88
CA ILE A 70 9.47 -4.98 4.42
C ILE A 70 8.00 -5.26 4.70
N LEU A 71 7.33 -4.30 5.33
CA LEU A 71 5.89 -4.31 5.51
C LEU A 71 5.23 -3.23 4.67
N VAL A 72 4.02 -3.51 4.22
CA VAL A 72 3.13 -2.51 3.61
C VAL A 72 1.89 -2.32 4.45
N LYS A 73 1.36 -1.10 4.45
CA LYS A 73 0.09 -0.79 5.12
C LYS A 73 -1.06 -0.89 4.12
N GLY A 74 -2.00 -1.79 4.40
CA GLY A 74 -3.26 -1.91 3.67
C GLY A 74 -4.23 -0.76 3.98
N THR A 75 -5.31 -0.68 3.23
CA THR A 75 -6.32 0.39 3.32
C THR A 75 -7.08 0.37 4.63
N SER A 76 -7.28 -0.82 5.22
CA SER A 76 -7.83 -0.99 6.57
C SER A 76 -6.90 -0.51 7.70
N GLY A 77 -5.66 -0.16 7.34
CA GLY A 77 -4.61 0.19 8.27
C GLY A 77 -3.82 -0.98 8.84
N LYS A 78 -4.16 -2.23 8.48
CA LYS A 78 -3.37 -3.42 8.82
C LYS A 78 -2.04 -3.45 8.06
N PHE A 79 -1.06 -4.13 8.64
CA PHE A 79 0.24 -4.36 8.01
C PHE A 79 0.30 -5.75 7.40
N TYR A 80 0.97 -5.84 6.25
CA TYR A 80 1.23 -7.07 5.52
C TYR A 80 2.71 -7.20 5.22
N LEU A 81 3.23 -8.40 5.35
CA LEU A 81 4.59 -8.72 4.95
C LEU A 81 4.67 -8.74 3.41
N LEU A 82 5.63 -7.99 2.87
CA LEU A 82 5.93 -7.94 1.44
C LEU A 82 7.23 -8.70 1.20
N GLU A 83 7.17 -9.75 0.39
CA GLU A 83 8.32 -10.60 0.09
C GLU A 83 8.47 -10.84 -1.41
N GLY A 84 9.64 -10.47 -1.93
CA GLY A 84 10.08 -10.80 -3.28
C GLY A 84 9.13 -10.31 -4.39
N SER A 85 9.31 -10.91 -5.57
CA SER A 85 8.57 -10.50 -6.77
C SER A 85 7.08 -10.87 -6.73
N GLU A 86 6.70 -11.94 -6.02
CA GLU A 86 5.31 -12.35 -5.88
C GLU A 86 4.51 -11.38 -5.00
N GLY A 87 5.11 -10.93 -3.89
CA GLY A 87 4.53 -9.87 -3.07
C GLY A 87 4.37 -8.57 -3.87
N ILE A 88 5.37 -8.19 -4.68
CA ILE A 88 5.28 -7.01 -5.56
C ILE A 88 4.16 -7.14 -6.59
N LYS A 89 4.05 -8.29 -7.25
CA LYS A 89 2.96 -8.53 -8.22
C LYS A 89 1.60 -8.44 -7.55
N THR A 90 1.47 -9.00 -6.34
CA THR A 90 0.22 -8.90 -5.57
C THR A 90 -0.07 -7.45 -5.24
N LEU A 91 0.91 -6.72 -4.69
CA LEU A 91 0.79 -5.29 -4.41
C LEU A 91 0.37 -4.51 -5.66
N GLN A 92 1.00 -4.75 -6.81
CA GLN A 92 0.64 -4.12 -8.08
C GLN A 92 -0.83 -4.36 -8.45
N CYS A 93 -1.32 -5.60 -8.33
CA CYS A 93 -2.73 -5.93 -8.58
C CYS A 93 -3.72 -5.22 -7.64
N LEU A 94 -3.26 -4.76 -6.48
CA LEU A 94 -4.07 -4.01 -5.51
C LEU A 94 -4.14 -2.51 -5.81
N LEU A 95 -3.23 -1.98 -6.64
CA LEU A 95 -3.16 -0.54 -6.94
C LEU A 95 -4.18 -0.16 -8.02
N ASN A 96 -4.80 1.00 -7.85
CA ASN A 96 -5.66 1.64 -8.83
C ASN A 96 -5.74 3.15 -8.58
N GLU A 97 -6.58 3.87 -9.33
CA GLU A 97 -6.70 5.33 -9.22
C GLU A 97 -7.13 5.82 -7.82
N GLN A 98 -7.89 5.00 -7.07
CA GLN A 98 -8.29 5.29 -5.70
C GLN A 98 -7.19 4.91 -4.70
N PHE A 99 -6.42 3.87 -5.00
CA PHE A 99 -5.33 3.36 -4.16
C PHE A 99 -3.97 3.57 -4.81
N LYS A 100 -3.57 4.85 -4.91
CA LYS A 100 -2.31 5.28 -5.53
C LYS A 100 -1.20 5.66 -4.54
N VAL A 101 -1.39 5.45 -3.24
CA VAL A 101 -0.36 5.75 -2.23
C VAL A 101 0.00 4.47 -1.50
N VAL A 102 1.29 4.13 -1.51
CA VAL A 102 1.82 2.92 -0.87
C VAL A 102 2.74 3.30 0.27
N TYR A 103 2.46 2.77 1.45
CA TYR A 103 3.29 2.98 2.63
C TYR A 103 4.16 1.75 2.88
N PHE A 104 5.47 1.90 2.78
CA PHE A 104 6.46 0.88 3.11
C PHE A 104 7.08 1.16 4.47
N PHE A 105 7.46 0.10 5.15
CA PHE A 105 8.12 0.13 6.46
C PHE A 105 9.19 -0.94 6.48
N ASP A 106 10.42 -0.61 6.88
CA ASP A 106 11.45 -1.60 7.13
C ASP A 106 11.38 -2.16 8.55
N VAL A 107 11.86 -3.39 8.71
CA VAL A 107 12.34 -3.94 9.98
C VAL A 107 13.85 -4.04 9.82
N ASP A 108 14.59 -3.31 10.64
CA ASP A 108 16.06 -3.35 10.60
C ASP A 108 16.54 -4.71 11.15
N ASP A 109 17.72 -5.16 10.72
CA ASP A 109 18.28 -6.44 11.19
C ASP A 109 18.59 -6.49 12.70
N PHE A 110 18.71 -5.34 13.35
CA PHE A 110 18.83 -5.27 14.82
C PHE A 110 17.49 -5.32 15.56
N GLU A 111 16.35 -5.27 14.86
CA GLU A 111 15.01 -5.33 15.46
C GLU A 111 14.45 -6.77 15.46
N GLU A 112 13.47 -7.02 16.33
CA GLU A 112 12.73 -8.29 16.30
C GLU A 112 11.84 -8.37 15.06
N THR A 113 11.76 -9.58 14.49
CA THR A 113 10.84 -9.88 13.39
C THR A 113 9.41 -9.53 13.77
N VAL A 114 8.72 -8.85 12.87
CA VAL A 114 7.32 -8.49 13.00
C VAL A 114 6.44 -9.62 12.48
N SER A 115 5.47 -10.05 13.30
CA SER A 115 4.45 -10.99 12.88
C SER A 115 3.34 -10.27 12.12
N ALA A 116 3.26 -10.53 10.81
CA ALA A 116 2.21 -10.02 9.93
C ALA A 116 1.88 -11.09 8.86
N PRO A 117 0.63 -11.16 8.38
CA PRO A 117 0.28 -12.02 7.26
C PRO A 117 1.01 -11.56 5.99
N ASN A 118 1.40 -12.49 5.12
CA ASN A 118 1.96 -12.16 3.82
C ASN A 118 0.87 -11.52 2.93
N ILE A 119 1.24 -10.47 2.19
CA ILE A 119 0.34 -9.77 1.28
C ILE A 119 -0.28 -10.67 0.21
N ILE A 120 0.37 -11.78 -0.16
CA ILE A 120 -0.19 -12.76 -1.11
C ILE A 120 -1.50 -13.40 -0.60
N HIS A 121 -1.74 -13.35 0.71
CA HIS A 121 -2.96 -13.82 1.36
C HIS A 121 -3.90 -12.66 1.73
N HIS A 122 -3.70 -11.48 1.14
CA HIS A 122 -4.61 -10.35 1.30
C HIS A 122 -6.00 -10.74 0.78
N SER A 123 -7.00 -10.53 1.64
CA SER A 123 -8.40 -10.90 1.40
C SER A 123 -9.35 -9.75 1.69
N GLU A 124 -8.83 -8.52 1.88
CA GLU A 124 -9.70 -7.40 2.19
C GLU A 124 -10.46 -6.99 0.92
N ALA A 125 -11.78 -7.08 0.98
CA ALA A 125 -12.65 -6.48 -0.01
C ALA A 125 -12.47 -4.96 0.07
N TYR A 126 -12.05 -4.33 -1.01
CA TYR A 126 -12.06 -2.87 -1.15
C TYR A 126 -13.52 -2.41 -1.17
N LEU A 127 -14.08 -2.14 0.02
CA LEU A 127 -15.40 -1.54 0.13
C LEU A 127 -15.27 -0.09 -0.35
N VAL A 128 -15.59 0.14 -1.63
CA VAL A 128 -15.99 1.46 -2.08
C VAL A 128 -17.36 1.70 -1.46
N GLU A 129 -17.41 2.45 -0.37
CA GLU A 129 -18.67 3.03 0.10
C GLU A 129 -19.11 4.05 -0.95
N CYS A 130 -19.82 3.59 -1.99
CA CYS A 130 -20.57 4.48 -2.85
C CYS A 130 -21.71 5.05 -2.01
N GLU A 131 -21.54 6.26 -1.51
CA GLU A 131 -22.60 7.06 -0.94
C GLU A 131 -23.60 7.38 -2.07
N TYR A 132 -24.60 6.51 -2.26
CA TYR A 132 -25.71 6.78 -3.14
C TYR A 132 -26.61 7.83 -2.47
N GLY A 133 -26.31 9.11 -2.70
CA GLY A 133 -27.25 10.19 -2.47
C GLY A 133 -28.51 9.90 -3.28
N THR A 134 -29.60 9.56 -2.60
CA THR A 134 -30.90 9.37 -3.23
C THR A 134 -31.42 10.77 -3.52
N ASP A 135 -31.32 11.21 -4.78
CA ASP A 135 -31.93 12.45 -5.25
C ASP A 135 -33.44 12.24 -5.23
N ALA A 136 -34.08 12.68 -4.15
CA ALA A 136 -35.54 12.73 -4.07
C ALA A 136 -35.99 14.04 -4.72
N GLU A 137 -36.25 14.01 -6.02
CA GLU A 137 -37.03 15.08 -6.65
C GLU A 137 -38.42 15.07 -6.01
N THR A 138 -38.73 16.14 -5.28
CA THR A 138 -40.08 16.39 -4.77
C THR A 138 -40.79 17.24 -5.80
N GLU A 139 -41.74 16.64 -6.52
CA GLU A 139 -42.72 17.37 -7.32
C GLU A 139 -43.55 18.25 -6.37
N SER A 140 -43.55 19.55 -6.62
CA SER A 140 -44.40 20.52 -5.95
C SER A 140 -45.81 20.43 -6.53
N ASP A 141 -46.78 19.98 -5.73
CA ASP A 141 -48.19 20.14 -6.04
C ASP A 141 -48.59 21.61 -5.83
N ASP A 142 -48.93 22.28 -6.93
CA ASP A 142 -49.61 23.59 -6.95
C ASP A 142 -51.06 23.43 -6.46
N ASP A 143 -51.49 24.31 -5.54
CA ASP A 143 -52.90 24.53 -5.18
C ASP A 143 -53.18 26.05 -5.10
#